data_AF-A0A2V8RVR1-F1
#
_entry.id   AF-A0A2V8RVR1-F1
#
_cell.length_a   1.000
_cell.length_b   1.000
_cell.length_c   1.000
_cell.angle_alpha   90.00
_cell.angle_beta   90.00
_cell.angle_gamma   90.00
#
_symmetry.space_group_name_H-M   'P 1'
#
loop_
_entity.id
_entity.type
_entity.pdbx_description
1 polymer ?
#
loop_
_entity_poly.entity_id
_entity_poly.type
_entity_poly.pdbx_seq_one_letter_code
_entity_poly.pdbx_strand_id
1 'polypeptide(L)'
;MRALIFFVALSITSLFFTNSPQRAKTDIQPTRLFDEYRLIRWEDEKARLDNFAVALTNEPDSIGYIFVYDGMDICAGEAEARALRAKRYIVEHRGVPWDRVIWRRDGYNGQFEIILEPIRRDVAVPYPFRRLAVDGHLVETHLNKNCATRMAAIKKSTFKN
;
A
#
# COMPACT_ATOMS: atom_id res chain seq x y z
N MET A 1 -52.00 -11.86 -66.51
CA MET A 1 -50.70 -12.46 -66.85
C MET A 1 -49.73 -12.21 -65.71
N ARG A 2 -48.99 -13.25 -65.34
CA ARG A 2 -47.93 -13.31 -64.32
C ARG A 2 -46.77 -12.38 -64.67
N ALA A 3 -46.13 -11.77 -63.66
CA ALA A 3 -44.67 -11.74 -63.54
C ALA A 3 -44.25 -11.24 -62.15
N LEU A 4 -43.47 -12.09 -61.48
CA LEU A 4 -42.76 -11.86 -60.22
C LEU A 4 -41.72 -10.74 -60.35
N ILE A 5 -41.53 -9.93 -59.30
CA ILE A 5 -40.20 -9.38 -58.95
C ILE A 5 -40.00 -9.46 -57.43
N PHE A 6 -38.83 -9.97 -57.07
CA PHE A 6 -38.31 -10.36 -55.76
C PHE A 6 -37.59 -9.21 -55.00
N PHE A 7 -37.37 -9.43 -53.69
CA PHE A 7 -36.32 -8.87 -52.79
C PHE A 7 -36.47 -7.36 -52.44
N VAL A 8 -36.40 -6.86 -51.20
CA VAL A 8 -35.52 -7.17 -50.06
C VAL A 8 -36.25 -6.77 -48.76
N ALA A 9 -36.30 -7.67 -47.77
CA ALA A 9 -36.69 -7.33 -46.41
C ALA A 9 -35.52 -6.62 -45.71
N LEU A 10 -35.55 -5.29 -45.65
CA LEU A 10 -34.60 -4.50 -44.86
C LEU A 10 -35.15 -4.38 -43.42
N SER A 11 -35.03 -5.46 -42.64
CA SER A 11 -35.29 -5.42 -41.20
C SER A 11 -34.15 -4.63 -40.55
N ILE A 12 -34.39 -3.34 -40.31
CA ILE A 12 -33.52 -2.50 -39.49
C ILE A 12 -33.66 -3.00 -38.05
N THR A 13 -32.94 -4.07 -37.71
CA THR A 13 -32.76 -4.45 -36.31
C THR A 13 -31.92 -3.36 -35.67
N SER A 14 -32.61 -2.50 -34.92
CA SER A 14 -32.05 -1.53 -34.00
C SER A 14 -30.91 -2.17 -33.20
N LEU A 15 -29.67 -1.86 -33.60
CA LEU A 15 -28.49 -2.02 -32.77
C LEU A 15 -28.64 -1.04 -31.60
N PHE A 16 -29.41 -1.43 -30.60
CA PHE A 16 -29.26 -0.91 -29.26
C PHE A 16 -27.89 -1.39 -28.78
N PHE A 17 -26.84 -0.68 -29.19
CA PHE A 17 -25.60 -0.65 -28.44
C PHE A 17 -25.99 -0.10 -27.06
N THR A 18 -26.31 -1.00 -26.14
CA THR A 18 -26.28 -0.69 -24.73
C THR A 18 -24.83 -0.36 -24.43
N ASN A 19 -24.49 0.93 -24.53
CA ASN A 19 -23.29 1.49 -23.93
C ASN A 19 -23.44 1.24 -22.43
N SER A 20 -22.98 0.07 -22.00
CA SER A 20 -22.79 -0.20 -20.59
C SER A 20 -21.79 0.87 -20.13
N PRO A 21 -22.14 1.75 -19.19
CA PRO A 21 -21.17 2.69 -18.66
C PRO A 21 -20.09 1.82 -18.02
N GLN A 22 -18.96 1.68 -18.71
CA GLN A 22 -17.76 1.12 -18.13
C GLN A 22 -17.48 2.00 -16.93
N ARG A 23 -17.78 1.47 -15.73
CA ARG A 23 -17.43 2.08 -14.46
C ARG A 23 -15.92 2.17 -14.49
N ALA A 24 -15.40 3.31 -14.93
CA ALA A 24 -14.00 3.64 -14.82
C ALA A 24 -13.66 3.39 -13.35
N LYS A 25 -12.86 2.35 -13.10
CA LYS A 25 -12.24 2.13 -11.81
C LYS A 25 -11.29 3.29 -11.66
N THR A 26 -11.79 4.40 -11.11
CA THR A 26 -10.96 5.54 -10.75
C THR A 26 -9.92 4.98 -9.80
N ASP A 27 -8.67 4.93 -10.28
CA ASP A 27 -7.52 4.63 -9.46
C ASP A 27 -7.34 5.84 -8.54
N ILE A 28 -8.12 5.86 -7.45
CA ILE A 28 -7.94 6.84 -6.38
C ILE A 28 -6.70 6.38 -5.62
N GLN A 29 -5.54 6.56 -6.26
CA GLN A 29 -4.28 6.58 -5.52
C GLN A 29 -4.34 7.82 -4.64
N PRO A 30 -4.28 7.69 -3.30
CA PRO A 30 -4.08 8.84 -2.45
C PRO A 30 -2.86 9.59 -2.94
N THR A 31 -3.07 10.82 -3.39
CA THR A 31 -2.10 11.58 -4.19
C THR A 31 -0.98 12.19 -3.35
N ARG A 32 -0.83 11.80 -2.08
CA ARG A 32 0.09 12.46 -1.15
C ARG A 32 1.01 11.46 -0.48
N LEU A 33 2.04 11.07 -1.23
CA LEU A 33 3.30 10.60 -0.66
C LEU A 33 3.77 11.65 0.36
N PHE A 34 3.83 11.27 1.64
CA PHE A 34 4.43 12.13 2.67
C PHE A 34 5.92 11.86 2.76
N ASP A 35 6.29 10.58 2.83
CA ASP A 35 7.68 10.19 2.94
C ASP A 35 7.91 8.74 2.50
N GLU A 36 9.13 8.45 2.03
CA GLU A 36 9.57 7.09 1.68
C GLU A 36 11.02 6.88 2.12
N TYR A 37 11.33 5.67 2.60
CA TYR A 37 12.68 5.29 2.99
C TYR A 37 12.91 3.80 2.90
N ARG A 38 14.18 3.44 2.89
CA ARG A 38 14.67 2.07 2.81
C ARG A 38 15.30 1.66 4.13
N LEU A 39 16.31 0.80 4.11
CA LEU A 39 17.04 0.42 5.31
C LEU A 39 17.89 1.60 5.83
N ILE A 40 17.38 2.28 6.86
CA ILE A 40 18.10 3.34 7.59
C ILE A 40 18.31 2.95 9.05
N ARG A 41 19.13 3.74 9.77
CA ARG A 41 19.35 3.53 11.21
C ARG A 41 18.07 3.87 11.97
N TRP A 42 17.87 3.23 13.13
CA TRP A 42 16.66 3.46 13.94
C TRP A 42 16.50 4.92 14.39
N GLU A 43 17.60 5.60 14.72
CA GLU A 43 17.55 7.03 15.09
C GLU A 43 17.08 7.93 13.94
N ASP A 44 17.53 7.66 12.71
CA ASP A 44 17.10 8.39 11.52
C ASP A 44 15.62 8.09 11.20
N GLU A 45 15.21 6.83 11.41
CA GLU A 45 13.81 6.43 11.28
C GLU A 45 12.91 7.15 12.29
N LYS A 46 13.32 7.25 13.56
CA LYS A 46 12.58 8.01 14.58
C LYS A 46 12.33 9.46 14.16
N ALA A 47 13.36 10.15 13.66
CA ALA A 47 13.21 11.53 13.20
C ALA A 47 12.18 11.69 12.07
N ARG A 48 12.09 10.71 11.16
CA ARG A 48 11.08 10.69 10.10
C ARG A 48 9.68 10.40 10.64
N LEU A 49 9.57 9.44 11.56
CA LEU A 49 8.31 9.12 12.24
C LEU A 49 7.81 10.28 13.12
N ASP A 50 8.71 11.08 13.70
CA ASP A 50 8.36 12.29 14.44
C ASP A 50 7.68 13.32 13.54
N ASN A 51 8.27 13.58 12.36
CA ASN A 51 7.69 14.48 11.36
C ASN A 51 6.32 13.96 10.89
N PHE A 52 6.19 12.65 10.70
CA PHE A 52 4.93 12.05 10.31
C PHE A 52 3.85 12.17 11.39
N ALA A 53 4.21 11.95 12.66
CA ALA A 53 3.30 12.14 13.78
C ALA A 53 2.82 13.60 13.91
N VAL A 54 3.70 14.57 13.65
CA VAL A 54 3.32 16.00 13.57
C VAL A 54 2.31 16.24 12.45
N ALA A 55 2.52 15.67 11.27
CA ALA A 55 1.57 15.78 10.16
C ALA A 55 0.19 15.20 10.53
N LEU A 56 0.14 14.02 11.16
CA LEU A 56 -1.13 13.40 11.61
C LEU A 56 -1.83 14.20 12.71
N THR A 57 -1.07 14.95 13.51
CA THR A 57 -1.63 15.85 14.54
C THR A 57 -2.30 17.05 13.89
N ASN A 58 -1.69 17.62 12.84
CA ASN A 58 -2.22 18.74 12.07
C ASN A 58 -3.38 18.35 11.15
N GLU A 59 -3.55 17.06 10.85
CA GLU A 59 -4.56 16.53 9.94
C GLU A 59 -5.47 15.50 10.66
N PRO A 60 -6.39 15.94 11.55
CA PRO A 60 -7.18 15.05 12.42
C PRO A 60 -8.08 14.06 11.66
N ASP A 61 -8.51 14.45 10.45
CA ASP A 61 -9.36 13.63 9.56
C ASP A 61 -8.58 12.62 8.72
N SER A 62 -7.25 12.59 8.86
CA SER A 62 -6.37 11.63 8.19
C SER A 62 -6.04 10.44 9.08
N ILE A 63 -5.91 9.27 8.45
CA ILE A 63 -5.28 8.05 8.96
C ILE A 63 -3.86 8.02 8.39
N GLY A 64 -2.86 7.80 9.25
CA GLY A 64 -1.50 7.55 8.83
C GLY A 64 -1.31 6.11 8.40
N TYR A 65 -1.06 5.89 7.12
CA TYR A 65 -0.71 4.59 6.57
C TYR A 65 0.80 4.41 6.51
N ILE A 66 1.24 3.22 6.94
CA ILE A 66 2.61 2.71 6.84
C ILE A 66 2.57 1.53 5.88
N PHE A 67 2.86 1.77 4.61
CA PHE A 67 3.00 0.72 3.62
C PHE A 67 4.41 0.18 3.66
N VAL A 68 4.55 -1.14 3.66
CA VAL A 68 5.86 -1.78 3.64
C VAL A 68 5.96 -2.77 2.50
N TYR A 69 7.05 -2.66 1.74
CA TYR A 69 7.41 -3.60 0.68
C TYR A 69 8.57 -4.47 1.11
N ASP A 70 8.47 -5.74 0.72
CA ASP A 70 9.53 -6.71 0.86
C ASP A 70 10.61 -6.51 -0.23
N GLY A 71 11.80 -7.10 -0.05
CA GLY A 71 12.91 -6.95 -0.99
C GLY A 71 13.96 -8.06 -0.89
N MET A 72 14.90 -8.09 -1.83
CA MET A 72 15.90 -9.18 -1.93
C MET A 72 16.79 -9.33 -0.68
N ASP A 73 17.07 -8.22 0.01
CA ASP A 73 18.09 -8.15 1.06
C ASP A 73 17.52 -8.09 2.50
N ILE A 74 16.26 -8.51 2.68
CA ILE A 74 15.64 -8.59 4.00
C ILE A 74 15.20 -10.01 4.35
N CYS A 75 15.06 -10.24 5.65
CA CYS A 75 14.66 -11.52 6.18
C CYS A 75 13.15 -11.71 6.14
N ALA A 76 12.71 -12.96 6.07
CA ALA A 76 11.30 -13.30 6.23
C ALA A 76 10.73 -12.65 7.51
N GLY A 77 9.66 -11.87 7.35
CA GLY A 77 9.00 -11.16 8.46
C GLY A 77 9.69 -9.85 8.89
N GLU A 78 10.85 -9.49 8.33
CA GLU A 78 11.55 -8.26 8.69
C GLU A 78 10.76 -7.01 8.29
N ALA A 79 10.14 -7.02 7.11
CA ALA A 79 9.30 -5.92 6.64
C ALA A 79 8.17 -5.60 7.63
N GLU A 80 7.41 -6.62 8.00
CA GLU A 80 6.33 -6.52 8.97
C GLU A 80 6.83 -6.09 10.35
N ALA A 81 7.92 -6.67 10.84
CA ALA A 81 8.48 -6.30 12.13
C ALA A 81 8.92 -4.82 12.18
N ARG A 82 9.45 -4.29 11.08
CA ARG A 82 9.80 -2.86 10.96
C ARG A 82 8.56 -1.97 10.91
N ALA A 83 7.54 -2.33 10.13
CA ALA A 83 6.29 -1.58 10.06
C ALA A 83 5.56 -1.54 11.42
N LEU A 84 5.54 -2.66 12.15
CA LEU A 84 5.01 -2.74 13.52
C LEU A 84 5.82 -1.88 14.50
N ARG A 85 7.16 -1.89 14.40
CA ARG A 85 8.02 -1.03 15.22
C ARG A 85 7.73 0.45 14.94
N ALA A 86 7.59 0.85 13.68
CA ALA A 86 7.26 2.20 13.27
C ALA A 86 5.87 2.64 13.78
N LYS A 87 4.83 1.80 13.58
CA LYS A 87 3.48 2.04 14.12
C LYS A 87 3.54 2.24 15.64
N ARG A 88 4.20 1.32 16.35
CA ARG A 88 4.29 1.41 17.81
C ARG A 88 4.97 2.69 18.25
N TYR A 89 6.03 3.12 17.56
CA TYR A 89 6.71 4.36 17.91
C TYR A 89 5.79 5.58 17.81
N ILE A 90 5.04 5.69 16.71
CA ILE A 90 4.09 6.78 16.50
C ILE A 90 2.96 6.75 17.55
N VAL A 91 2.46 5.57 17.90
CA VAL A 91 1.35 5.43 18.86
C VAL A 91 1.81 5.65 20.30
N GLU A 92 2.85 4.94 20.72
CA GLU A 92 3.25 4.89 22.13
C GLU A 92 4.17 6.05 22.54
N HIS A 93 5.04 6.54 21.65
CA HIS A 93 5.95 7.64 21.98
C HIS A 93 5.47 9.00 21.50
N ARG A 94 4.74 9.05 20.38
CA ARG A 94 4.21 10.31 19.83
C ARG A 94 2.73 10.54 20.14
N GLY A 95 2.06 9.57 20.73
CA GLY A 95 0.71 9.72 21.26
C GLY A 95 -0.38 9.84 20.19
N VAL A 96 -0.08 9.48 18.93
CA VAL A 96 -1.13 9.42 17.90
C VAL A 96 -2.08 8.27 18.24
N PRO A 97 -3.41 8.48 18.23
CA PRO A 97 -4.37 7.42 18.53
C PRO A 97 -4.13 6.15 17.69
N TRP A 98 -4.23 4.98 18.33
CA TRP A 98 -3.87 3.69 17.73
C TRP A 98 -4.70 3.34 16.47
N ASP A 99 -5.94 3.84 16.41
CA ASP A 99 -6.90 3.70 15.31
C ASP A 99 -6.61 4.66 14.15
N ARG A 100 -5.70 5.62 14.34
CA ARG A 100 -5.24 6.58 13.34
C ARG A 100 -3.92 6.20 12.69
N VAL A 101 -3.36 5.04 13.02
CA VAL A 101 -2.12 4.53 12.41
C VAL A 101 -2.33 3.09 11.94
N ILE A 102 -2.30 2.88 10.63
CA ILE A 102 -2.53 1.57 10.00
C ILE A 102 -1.27 1.17 9.24
N TRP A 103 -0.80 -0.06 9.44
CA TRP A 103 0.29 -0.61 8.61
C TRP A 103 -0.25 -1.69 7.69
N ARG A 104 0.36 -1.82 6.50
CA ARG A 104 0.04 -2.84 5.49
C ARG A 104 1.31 -3.29 4.79
N ARG A 105 1.48 -4.60 4.65
CA ARG A 105 2.47 -5.16 3.71
C ARG A 105 1.87 -5.08 2.32
N ASP A 106 2.53 -4.41 1.38
CA ASP A 106 2.00 -4.15 0.03
C ASP A 106 2.71 -4.95 -1.08
N GLY A 107 3.31 -6.08 -0.71
CA GLY A 107 3.97 -7.01 -1.62
C GLY A 107 5.49 -6.85 -1.66
N TYR A 108 6.08 -7.18 -2.81
CA TYR A 108 7.53 -7.19 -3.04
C TYR A 108 7.89 -6.15 -4.10
N ASN A 109 8.94 -5.35 -3.84
CA ASN A 109 9.40 -4.29 -4.75
C ASN A 109 10.86 -4.50 -5.22
N GLY A 110 11.43 -5.70 -5.06
CA GLY A 110 12.85 -5.95 -5.29
C GLY A 110 13.76 -5.41 -4.19
N GLN A 111 13.34 -4.34 -3.52
CA GLN A 111 14.08 -3.64 -2.49
C GLN A 111 13.13 -3.29 -1.35
N PHE A 112 13.61 -3.46 -0.11
CA PHE A 112 12.82 -3.08 1.07
C PHE A 112 12.57 -1.57 1.08
N GLU A 113 11.33 -1.22 1.38
CA GLU A 113 10.85 0.15 1.37
C GLU A 113 9.69 0.31 2.37
N ILE A 114 9.70 1.42 3.10
CA ILE A 114 8.57 1.92 3.87
C ILE A 114 8.12 3.22 3.23
N ILE A 115 6.81 3.33 3.08
CA ILE A 115 6.10 4.49 2.60
C ILE A 115 5.16 4.97 3.70
N LEU A 116 5.16 6.27 3.96
CA LEU A 116 4.28 6.95 4.89
C LEU A 116 3.32 7.85 4.13
N GLU A 117 2.02 7.70 4.37
CA GLU A 117 0.99 8.51 3.73
C GLU A 117 -0.16 8.86 4.68
N PRO A 118 -0.51 10.15 4.85
CA PRO A 118 -1.76 10.53 5.46
C PRO A 118 -2.89 10.41 4.43
N ILE A 119 -3.87 9.56 4.72
CA ILE A 119 -5.03 9.32 3.86
C ILE A 119 -6.29 9.70 4.63
N ARG A 120 -7.16 10.51 4.03
CA ARG A 120 -8.43 10.89 4.69
C ARG A 120 -9.28 9.66 5.00
N ARG A 121 -9.99 9.69 6.12
CA ARG A 121 -10.85 8.57 6.59
C ARG A 121 -11.96 8.18 5.60
N ASP A 122 -12.39 9.10 4.73
CA ASP A 122 -13.45 8.89 3.74
C ASP A 122 -12.95 8.24 2.44
N VAL A 123 -11.63 8.12 2.26
CA VAL A 123 -11.03 7.52 1.07
C VAL A 123 -10.85 6.03 1.28
N ALA A 124 -11.50 5.22 0.43
CA ALA A 124 -11.27 3.79 0.38
C ALA A 124 -9.88 3.50 -0.17
N VAL A 125 -9.07 2.79 0.61
CA VAL A 125 -7.71 2.40 0.26
C VAL A 125 -7.74 1.02 -0.41
N PRO A 126 -7.46 0.91 -1.72
CA PRO A 126 -7.44 -0.39 -2.39
C PRO A 126 -6.27 -1.24 -1.88
N TYR A 127 -6.37 -2.56 -2.05
CA TYR A 127 -5.28 -3.49 -1.83
C TYR A 127 -5.05 -4.36 -3.08
N PRO A 128 -3.81 -4.50 -3.58
CA PRO A 128 -2.62 -3.76 -3.15
C PRO A 128 -2.77 -2.25 -3.42
N PHE A 129 -2.08 -1.46 -2.62
CA PHE A 129 -2.25 -0.02 -2.53
C PHE A 129 -1.68 0.69 -3.76
N ARG A 130 -0.37 0.55 -4.00
CA ARG A 130 0.33 1.31 -5.04
C ARG A 130 0.72 0.51 -6.27
N ARG A 131 0.83 -0.82 -6.18
CA ARG A 131 1.24 -1.67 -7.31
C ARG A 131 0.50 -3.00 -7.31
N LEU A 132 0.04 -3.46 -8.47
CA LEU A 132 -0.36 -4.86 -8.67
C LEU A 132 0.82 -5.72 -8.22
N ALA A 133 0.65 -6.45 -7.13
CA ALA A 133 1.64 -7.41 -6.67
C ALA A 133 1.98 -8.30 -7.86
N VAL A 134 3.22 -8.24 -8.33
CA VAL A 134 3.72 -9.22 -9.30
C VAL A 134 3.51 -10.57 -8.60
N ASP A 135 2.77 -11.46 -9.28
CA ASP A 135 2.21 -12.69 -8.71
C ASP A 135 3.14 -13.33 -7.68
N GLY A 136 2.56 -13.61 -6.50
CA GLY A 136 3.20 -14.05 -5.26
C GLY A 136 3.89 -15.41 -5.33
N HIS A 137 4.87 -15.53 -6.21
CA HIS A 137 5.82 -16.63 -6.25
C HIS A 137 7.20 -16.01 -6.10
N LEU A 138 7.98 -16.54 -5.15
CA LEU A 138 9.37 -16.17 -4.79
C LEU A 138 9.52 -15.12 -3.67
N VAL A 139 9.12 -15.45 -2.44
CA VAL A 139 9.89 -15.03 -1.24
C VAL A 139 9.90 -16.14 -0.19
N GLU A 140 10.12 -17.40 -0.58
CA GLU A 140 10.40 -18.47 0.40
C GLU A 140 11.89 -18.58 0.76
N THR A 141 12.79 -17.89 0.05
CA THR A 141 14.23 -18.15 0.19
C THR A 141 15.10 -16.90 0.08
N HIS A 142 14.93 -15.94 0.99
CA HIS A 142 15.99 -14.96 1.28
C HIS A 142 16.41 -15.06 2.74
N LEU A 143 16.83 -16.27 3.12
CA LEU A 143 17.53 -16.53 4.38
C LEU A 143 18.95 -15.97 4.26
N ASN A 144 19.09 -14.65 4.42
CA ASN A 144 20.38 -14.06 4.74
C ASN A 144 20.88 -14.72 6.05
N LYS A 145 22.15 -15.14 6.09
CA LYS A 145 22.76 -15.84 7.24
C LYS A 145 22.64 -15.08 8.57
N ASN A 146 22.28 -13.79 8.54
CA ASN A 146 22.15 -12.93 9.72
C ASN A 146 20.71 -12.62 10.16
N CYS A 147 19.70 -13.37 9.69
CA CYS A 147 18.30 -13.05 9.97
C CYS A 147 17.92 -13.03 11.45
N ALA A 148 18.37 -14.01 12.23
CA ALA A 148 18.12 -14.03 13.67
C ALA A 148 18.63 -12.76 14.36
N THR A 149 19.85 -12.33 14.02
CA THR A 149 20.47 -11.12 14.57
C THR A 149 19.71 -9.85 14.20
N ARG A 150 19.28 -9.72 12.93
CA ARG A 150 18.49 -8.57 12.46
C ARG A 150 17.13 -8.49 13.16
N MET A 151 16.43 -9.60 13.27
CA MET A 151 15.14 -9.67 13.98
C MET A 151 15.29 -9.35 15.47
N ALA A 152 16.34 -9.86 16.11
CA ALA A 152 16.66 -9.51 17.50
C ALA A 152 16.96 -8.02 17.67
N ALA A 153 17.68 -7.40 16.72
CA ALA A 153 17.96 -5.96 16.74
C ALA A 153 16.67 -5.12 16.63
N ILE A 154 15.74 -5.50 15.75
CA ILE A 154 14.43 -4.84 15.62
C ILE A 154 13.64 -4.97 16.92
N LYS A 155 13.57 -6.17 17.47
CA LYS A 155 12.91 -6.43 18.77
C LYS A 155 13.58 -5.67 19.91
N LYS A 156 14.90 -5.44 19.89
CA LYS A 156 15.59 -4.66 20.93
C LYS A 156 15.31 -3.16 20.80
N SER A 157 15.40 -2.62 19.59
CA SER A 157 15.15 -1.18 19.32
C SER A 157 13.72 -0.74 19.64
N THR A 158 12.78 -1.66 19.49
CA THR A 158 11.39 -1.56 19.95
C THR A 158 11.24 -1.11 21.40
N PHE A 159 12.15 -1.51 22.30
CA PHE A 159 12.09 -1.23 23.74
C PHE A 159 13.08 -0.14 24.18
N LYS A 160 13.81 0.46 23.24
CA LYS A 160 14.77 1.53 23.53
C LYS A 160 14.13 2.85 23.12
N ASN A 161 13.72 3.61 24.13
CA ASN A 161 13.18 4.96 23.99
C ASN A 161 14.35 5.94 23.88
#